data_AF-A0A8J8TG29-F1
#
_entry.id   AF-A0A8J8TG29-F1
#
_cell.length_a   1.000
_cell.length_b   1.000
_cell.length_c   1.000
_cell.angle_alpha   90.00
_cell.angle_beta   90.00
_cell.angle_gamma   90.00
#
_symmetry.space_group_name_H-M   'P 1'
#
loop_
_entity.id
_entity.type
_entity.pdbx_description
1 polymer ?
#
loop_
_entity_poly.entity_id
_entity_poly.type
_entity_poly.pdbx_seq_one_letter_code
_entity_poly.pdbx_strand_id
1 'polypeptide(L)'
;TNTKIILVGSSISMMSDLLSYKSPLYGRRTSAINLKELKFKDLRKFNFDVVEGIRVYGFAGGVPYYLIKVKTPFLEWINEELKRIDSFLKDEMDFSLRYEFSEISTYKEILLSIAMGKNTLGEIRDFVKVGGEISSYIKKLERIGLVKREVPILERRTSKRGRYIIVDNFTNFWFKFIYPNLSEIEEGRYEIREEEYNEYLGRVFEDIAREYVKDKYGLRDVGRHWYKDVEIDIMDKGLNIAGECKWSDEVDGIRILHELESKLERLNLNVKKIVIFAKSFRRMENSEKVEYVDLKKLREWYEQEE
;
A
#
# COMPACT_ATOMS: atom_id res chain seq x y z
N THR A 1 35.81 -23.08 10.39
CA THR A 1 36.13 -22.09 9.32
C THR A 1 35.50 -20.75 9.72
N ASN A 2 36.23 -19.63 9.57
CA ASN A 2 35.72 -18.29 9.91
C ASN A 2 35.04 -17.57 8.74
N THR A 3 34.90 -18.24 7.59
CA THR A 3 34.30 -17.66 6.39
C THR A 3 32.79 -17.52 6.54
N LYS A 4 32.28 -16.31 6.33
CA LYS A 4 30.85 -16.00 6.21
C LYS A 4 30.53 -15.76 4.73
N ILE A 5 29.44 -16.32 4.24
CA ILE A 5 28.91 -16.07 2.89
C ILE A 5 27.55 -15.41 3.06
N ILE A 6 27.36 -14.27 2.42
CA ILE A 6 26.09 -13.54 2.39
C ILE A 6 25.62 -13.53 0.93
N LEU A 7 24.44 -14.10 0.69
CA LEU A 7 23.79 -14.09 -0.61
C LEU A 7 22.67 -13.05 -0.58
N VAL A 8 22.72 -12.10 -1.50
CA VAL A 8 21.73 -11.03 -1.64
C VAL A 8 21.11 -11.14 -3.02
N GLY A 9 19.78 -11.09 -3.09
CA GLY A 9 19.04 -11.16 -4.35
C GLY A 9 17.64 -10.57 -4.19
N SER A 10 17.18 -9.87 -5.23
CA SER A 10 15.85 -9.26 -5.30
C SER A 10 14.75 -10.29 -5.58
N SER A 11 15.06 -11.36 -6.32
CA SER A 11 14.08 -12.40 -6.66
C SER A 11 13.88 -13.38 -5.51
N ILE A 12 12.77 -13.23 -4.79
CA ILE A 12 12.37 -14.13 -3.69
C ILE A 12 12.23 -15.57 -4.18
N SER A 13 11.71 -15.78 -5.39
CA SER A 13 11.60 -17.12 -5.99
C SER A 13 12.96 -17.74 -6.25
N MET A 14 13.90 -17.00 -6.85
CA MET A 14 15.24 -17.53 -7.12
C MET A 14 15.98 -17.83 -5.81
N MET A 15 15.87 -16.95 -4.81
CA MET A 15 16.45 -17.16 -3.48
C MET A 15 15.80 -18.37 -2.77
N SER A 16 14.51 -18.61 -2.97
CA SER A 16 13.81 -19.77 -2.43
C SER A 16 14.23 -21.07 -3.14
N ASP A 17 14.43 -21.04 -4.46
CA ASP A 17 14.87 -22.18 -5.26
C ASP A 17 16.31 -22.58 -4.95
N LEU A 18 17.20 -21.59 -4.78
CA LEU A 18 18.58 -21.77 -4.28
C LEU A 18 18.64 -22.38 -2.89
N LEU A 19 17.53 -22.38 -2.14
CA LEU A 19 17.41 -22.96 -0.80
C LEU A 19 16.44 -24.15 -0.76
N SER A 20 15.94 -24.59 -1.92
CA SER A 20 15.02 -25.72 -2.03
C SER A 20 15.71 -27.02 -1.62
N TYR A 21 14.92 -28.05 -1.29
CA TYR A 21 15.44 -29.37 -0.91
C TYR A 21 16.42 -29.98 -1.93
N LYS A 22 16.28 -29.61 -3.20
CA LYS A 22 17.14 -30.07 -4.29
C LYS A 22 18.46 -29.28 -4.41
N SER A 23 18.60 -28.17 -3.69
CA SER A 23 19.77 -27.32 -3.72
C SER A 23 20.89 -27.84 -2.82
N PRO A 24 22.17 -27.76 -3.24
CA PRO A 24 23.33 -28.04 -2.39
C PRO A 24 23.41 -27.21 -1.10
N LEU A 25 22.67 -26.10 -1.02
CA LEU A 25 22.61 -25.21 0.14
C LEU A 25 21.50 -25.59 1.13
N TYR A 26 20.69 -26.61 0.82
CA TYR A 26 19.63 -27.07 1.71
C TYR A 26 20.18 -27.48 3.09
N GLY A 27 19.52 -27.02 4.15
CA GLY A 27 19.93 -27.31 5.54
C GLY A 27 21.23 -26.63 6.00
N ARG A 28 21.94 -25.90 5.12
CA ARG A 28 23.21 -25.21 5.45
C ARG A 28 23.04 -23.73 5.76
N ARG A 29 21.80 -23.24 5.73
CA ARG A 29 21.45 -21.85 6.03
C ARG A 29 21.46 -21.60 7.54
N THR A 30 22.26 -20.64 7.98
CA THR A 30 22.31 -20.20 9.37
C THR A 30 21.35 -19.04 9.67
N SER A 31 21.10 -18.15 8.71
CA SER A 31 20.12 -17.06 8.84
C SER A 31 19.48 -16.69 7.50
N ALA A 32 18.29 -16.10 7.55
CA ALA A 32 17.62 -15.48 6.42
C ALA A 32 16.99 -14.17 6.87
N ILE A 33 17.25 -13.10 6.11
CA ILE A 33 16.64 -11.80 6.34
C ILE A 33 15.81 -11.47 5.11
N ASN A 34 14.50 -11.27 5.31
CA ASN A 34 13.62 -10.74 4.28
C ASN A 34 13.52 -9.23 4.50
N LEU A 35 14.37 -8.48 3.79
CA LEU A 35 14.39 -7.03 3.91
C LEU A 35 13.11 -6.46 3.31
N LYS A 36 12.33 -5.77 4.15
CA LYS A 36 11.11 -5.06 3.75
C LYS A 36 11.42 -3.60 3.50
N GLU A 37 10.52 -2.93 2.79
CA GLU A 37 10.53 -1.48 2.69
C GLU A 37 10.45 -0.84 4.08
N LEU A 38 10.93 0.41 4.18
CA LEU A 38 10.81 1.20 5.38
C LEU A 38 9.34 1.46 5.72
N LYS A 39 9.05 1.60 7.01
CA LYS A 39 7.72 2.03 7.44
C LYS A 39 7.52 3.52 7.14
N PHE A 40 6.27 3.98 7.11
CA PHE A 40 5.99 5.41 6.93
C PHE A 40 6.68 6.24 8.01
N LYS A 41 6.63 5.83 9.28
CA LYS A 41 7.30 6.53 10.39
C LYS A 41 8.80 6.69 10.17
N ASP A 42 9.46 5.79 9.45
CA ASP A 42 10.90 5.87 9.17
C ASP A 42 11.26 6.94 8.13
N LEU A 43 10.31 7.43 7.34
CA LEU A 43 10.56 8.50 6.37
C LEU A 43 11.01 9.80 7.05
N ARG A 44 10.77 9.98 8.36
CA ARG A 44 11.26 11.13 9.13
C ARG A 44 12.78 11.33 9.01
N LYS A 45 13.51 10.22 8.79
CA LYS A 45 14.98 10.21 8.61
C LYS A 45 15.43 10.81 7.27
N PHE A 46 14.50 11.10 6.37
CA PHE A 46 14.75 11.75 5.07
C PHE A 46 14.37 13.24 5.07
N ASN A 47 14.08 13.82 6.24
CA ASN A 47 13.71 15.23 6.42
C ASN A 47 12.44 15.68 5.67
N PHE A 48 11.49 14.77 5.46
CA PHE A 48 10.15 15.14 5.00
C PHE A 48 9.30 15.55 6.20
N ASP A 49 8.52 16.64 6.08
CA ASP A 49 7.45 16.89 7.05
C ASP A 49 6.35 15.83 6.90
N VAL A 50 5.42 15.73 7.86
CA VAL A 50 4.40 14.67 7.83
C VAL A 50 3.51 14.71 6.57
N VAL A 51 3.21 15.89 6.03
CA VAL A 51 2.30 16.03 4.88
C VAL A 51 3.03 15.65 3.60
N GLU A 52 4.22 16.22 3.39
CA GLU A 52 5.07 15.83 2.28
C GLU A 52 5.49 14.36 2.38
N GLY A 53 5.76 13.86 3.59
CA GLY A 53 6.06 12.47 3.86
C GLY A 53 4.92 11.55 3.39
N ILE A 54 3.65 11.90 3.62
CA ILE A 54 2.49 11.12 3.15
C ILE A 54 2.45 11.09 1.62
N ARG A 55 2.70 12.24 0.98
CA ARG A 55 2.80 12.36 -0.48
C ARG A 55 3.93 11.47 -0.99
N VAL A 56 5.16 11.69 -0.54
CA VAL A 56 6.32 10.89 -0.93
C VAL A 56 6.10 9.40 -0.68
N TYR A 57 5.51 9.00 0.45
CA TYR A 57 5.18 7.60 0.74
C TYR A 57 4.16 7.03 -0.24
N GLY A 58 3.16 7.81 -0.66
CA GLY A 58 2.20 7.38 -1.68
C GLY A 58 2.85 7.08 -3.05
N PHE A 59 3.95 7.76 -3.37
CA PHE A 59 4.74 7.49 -4.56
C PHE A 59 5.80 6.39 -4.35
N ALA A 60 6.68 6.54 -3.37
CA ALA A 60 7.88 5.72 -3.19
C ALA A 60 7.67 4.50 -2.28
N GLY A 61 6.59 4.49 -1.49
CA GLY A 61 6.47 3.61 -0.34
C GLY A 61 7.64 3.83 0.62
N GLY A 62 8.16 2.73 1.15
CA GLY A 62 9.35 2.74 2.00
C GLY A 62 10.66 2.45 1.25
N VAL A 63 10.68 2.52 -0.08
CA VAL A 63 11.82 2.04 -0.89
C VAL A 63 12.92 3.13 -0.92
N PRO A 64 14.09 2.91 -0.29
CA PRO A 64 15.11 3.97 -0.15
C PRO A 64 15.62 4.51 -1.48
N TYR A 65 15.70 3.67 -2.52
CA TYR A 65 16.14 4.08 -3.86
C TYR A 65 15.30 5.23 -4.44
N TYR A 66 13.99 5.21 -4.23
CA TYR A 66 13.10 6.30 -4.66
C TYR A 66 13.15 7.48 -3.68
N LEU A 67 13.14 7.21 -2.37
CA LEU A 67 13.12 8.25 -1.33
C LEU A 67 14.28 9.26 -1.46
N ILE A 68 15.49 8.81 -1.85
CA ILE A 68 16.65 9.70 -2.01
C ILE A 68 16.63 10.55 -3.29
N LYS A 69 15.76 10.24 -4.25
CA LYS A 69 15.64 10.97 -5.53
C LYS A 69 14.58 12.07 -5.48
N VAL A 70 13.59 11.90 -4.59
CA VAL A 70 12.44 12.79 -4.45
C VAL A 70 12.87 14.13 -3.85
N LYS A 71 12.24 15.20 -4.32
CA LYS A 71 12.32 16.54 -3.73
C LYS A 71 10.94 17.01 -3.30
N THR A 72 10.90 17.97 -2.38
CA THR A 72 9.68 18.65 -1.94
C THR A 72 9.64 20.09 -2.48
N PRO A 73 8.47 20.63 -2.85
CA PRO A 73 7.14 20.01 -2.82
C PRO A 73 6.98 18.85 -3.82
N PHE A 74 6.41 17.73 -3.37
CA PHE A 74 6.36 16.48 -4.12
C PHE A 74 5.70 16.62 -5.49
N LEU A 75 4.55 17.30 -5.56
CA LEU A 75 3.80 17.41 -6.82
C LEU A 75 4.52 18.26 -7.87
N GLU A 76 5.27 19.27 -7.44
CA GLU A 76 6.10 20.06 -8.34
C GLU A 76 7.22 19.17 -8.89
N TRP A 77 7.96 18.52 -8.00
CA TRP A 77 9.07 17.64 -8.37
C TRP A 77 8.63 16.51 -9.32
N ILE A 78 7.54 15.80 -9.03
CA ILE A 78 7.12 14.67 -9.86
C ILE A 78 6.66 15.13 -11.25
N ASN A 79 5.95 16.26 -11.35
CA ASN A 79 5.52 16.79 -12.63
C ASN A 79 6.69 17.32 -13.48
N GLU A 80 7.71 17.90 -12.84
CA GLU A 80 8.97 18.23 -13.52
C GLU A 80 9.72 16.98 -13.98
N GLU A 81 9.83 15.97 -13.11
CA GLU A 81 10.53 14.71 -13.41
C GLU A 81 9.87 13.98 -14.59
N LEU A 82 8.53 13.93 -14.66
CA LEU A 82 7.80 13.29 -15.76
C LEU A 82 8.06 13.98 -17.12
N LYS A 83 8.26 15.29 -17.14
CA LYS A 83 8.56 16.05 -18.36
C LYS A 83 9.97 15.80 -18.89
N ARG A 84 10.88 15.27 -18.06
CA ARG A 84 12.26 14.98 -18.50
C ARG A 84 12.28 13.84 -19.50
N ILE A 85 13.06 14.01 -20.57
CA ILE A 85 13.25 12.96 -21.59
C ILE A 85 13.99 11.76 -20.97
N ASP A 86 14.92 12.01 -20.06
CA ASP A 86 15.75 11.00 -19.38
C ASP A 86 15.18 10.55 -18.03
N SER A 87 13.89 10.74 -17.80
CA SER A 87 13.24 10.34 -16.54
C SER A 87 13.34 8.83 -16.31
N PHE A 88 13.84 8.43 -15.15
CA PHE A 88 13.90 7.02 -14.76
C PHE A 88 12.51 6.40 -14.61
N LEU A 89 11.48 7.23 -14.38
CA LEU A 89 10.13 6.78 -14.08
C LEU A 89 9.43 6.11 -15.26
N LYS A 90 9.74 6.53 -16.49
CA LYS A 90 8.97 6.12 -17.69
C LYS A 90 9.07 4.62 -17.96
N ASP A 91 10.26 4.05 -17.75
CA ASP A 91 10.54 2.65 -18.10
C ASP A 91 10.76 1.72 -16.89
N GLU A 92 10.81 2.24 -15.66
CA GLU A 92 11.20 1.47 -14.45
C GLU A 92 10.40 0.16 -14.28
N MET A 93 9.06 0.23 -14.38
CA MET A 93 8.22 -0.96 -14.25
C MET A 93 8.31 -1.88 -15.46
N ASP A 94 8.53 -1.33 -16.65
CA ASP A 94 8.75 -2.11 -17.87
C ASP A 94 10.02 -2.95 -17.76
N PHE A 95 11.13 -2.33 -17.35
CA PHE A 95 12.38 -3.05 -17.11
C PHE A 95 12.24 -4.09 -16.01
N SER A 96 11.60 -3.72 -14.89
CA SER A 96 11.37 -4.64 -13.77
C SER A 96 10.57 -5.86 -14.19
N LEU A 97 9.51 -5.69 -14.99
CA LEU A 97 8.69 -6.81 -15.47
C LEU A 97 9.42 -7.65 -16.52
N ARG A 98 10.22 -7.06 -17.42
CA ARG A 98 10.99 -7.80 -18.44
C ARG A 98 12.09 -8.65 -17.85
N TYR A 99 12.60 -8.27 -16.67
CA TYR A 99 13.56 -9.10 -15.94
C TYR A 99 12.94 -10.41 -15.46
N GLU A 100 11.64 -10.41 -15.15
CA GLU A 100 10.92 -11.56 -14.58
C GLU A 100 10.11 -12.35 -15.63
N PHE A 101 9.66 -11.70 -16.72
CA PHE A 101 8.76 -12.30 -17.71
C PHE A 101 9.15 -11.99 -19.15
N SER A 102 9.01 -12.98 -20.04
CA SER A 102 9.26 -12.83 -21.48
C SER A 102 8.17 -12.06 -22.22
N GLU A 103 6.91 -12.22 -21.80
CA GLU A 103 5.74 -11.48 -22.30
C GLU A 103 5.12 -10.75 -21.10
N ILE A 104 4.98 -9.43 -21.20
CA ILE A 104 4.60 -8.58 -20.06
C ILE A 104 3.23 -7.93 -20.20
N SER A 105 2.63 -7.91 -21.40
CA SER A 105 1.40 -7.19 -21.70
C SER A 105 0.25 -7.62 -20.78
N THR A 106 0.03 -8.93 -20.66
CA THR A 106 -1.03 -9.44 -19.78
C THR A 106 -0.80 -9.07 -18.30
N TYR A 107 0.46 -9.04 -17.85
CA TYR A 107 0.78 -8.66 -16.47
C TYR A 107 0.55 -7.17 -16.22
N LYS A 108 0.92 -6.31 -17.17
CA LYS A 108 0.66 -4.87 -17.09
C LYS A 108 -0.83 -4.59 -17.01
N GLU A 109 -1.64 -5.24 -17.84
CA GLU A 109 -3.09 -5.05 -17.83
C GLU A 109 -3.74 -5.55 -16.52
N ILE A 110 -3.22 -6.62 -15.91
CA ILE A 110 -3.66 -7.06 -14.58
C ILE A 110 -3.29 -6.02 -13.51
N LEU A 111 -2.07 -5.50 -13.54
CA LEU A 111 -1.62 -4.47 -12.59
C LEU A 111 -2.42 -3.17 -12.76
N LEU A 112 -2.64 -2.73 -14.00
CA LEU A 112 -3.51 -1.60 -14.34
C LEU A 112 -4.93 -1.80 -13.80
N SER A 113 -5.52 -2.96 -14.05
CA SER A 113 -6.85 -3.34 -13.52
C SER A 113 -6.92 -3.15 -11.99
N ILE A 114 -5.94 -3.68 -11.26
CA ILE A 114 -5.89 -3.57 -9.79
C ILE A 114 -5.67 -2.12 -9.34
N ALA A 115 -4.79 -1.37 -10.02
CA ALA A 115 -4.57 0.06 -9.73
C ALA A 115 -5.82 0.92 -9.98
N MET A 116 -6.68 0.50 -10.91
CA MET A 116 -8.00 1.08 -11.18
C MET A 116 -9.12 0.57 -10.24
N GLY A 117 -8.78 -0.22 -9.22
CA GLY A 117 -9.72 -0.69 -8.19
C GLY A 117 -10.51 -1.95 -8.57
N LYS A 118 -10.18 -2.61 -9.70
CA LYS A 118 -10.76 -3.89 -10.10
C LYS A 118 -9.97 -5.01 -9.41
N ASN A 119 -10.43 -5.38 -8.22
CA ASN A 119 -9.62 -6.12 -7.25
C ASN A 119 -10.09 -7.57 -7.04
N THR A 120 -11.19 -8.00 -7.64
CA THR A 120 -11.61 -9.40 -7.61
C THR A 120 -11.20 -10.14 -8.88
N LEU A 121 -11.10 -11.47 -8.82
CA LEU A 121 -10.76 -12.28 -10.00
C LEU A 121 -11.74 -12.06 -11.18
N GLY A 122 -13.01 -11.81 -10.88
CA GLY A 122 -14.04 -11.53 -11.88
C GLY A 122 -13.79 -10.17 -12.55
N GLU A 123 -13.66 -9.11 -11.75
CA GLU A 123 -13.42 -7.76 -12.28
C GLU A 123 -12.13 -7.67 -13.09
N ILE A 124 -11.05 -8.32 -12.62
CA ILE A 124 -9.79 -8.38 -13.38
C ILE A 124 -10.03 -9.09 -14.72
N ARG A 125 -10.75 -10.22 -14.73
CA ARG A 125 -11.04 -10.93 -15.97
C ARG A 125 -11.81 -10.07 -16.98
N ASP A 126 -12.82 -9.37 -16.48
CA ASP A 126 -13.65 -8.51 -17.31
C ASP A 126 -12.87 -7.31 -17.86
N PHE A 127 -11.89 -6.81 -17.09
CA PHE A 127 -11.02 -5.71 -17.50
C PHE A 127 -10.01 -6.10 -18.59
N VAL A 128 -9.23 -7.18 -18.36
CA VAL A 128 -8.13 -7.57 -19.26
C VAL A 128 -8.65 -8.16 -20.59
N LYS A 129 -9.90 -8.65 -20.64
CA LYS A 129 -10.57 -9.16 -21.85
C LYS A 129 -9.81 -10.27 -22.61
N VAL A 130 -8.96 -11.03 -21.94
CA VAL A 130 -8.25 -12.20 -22.51
C VAL A 130 -9.00 -13.50 -22.25
N GLY A 131 -9.10 -14.35 -23.26
CA GLY A 131 -9.74 -15.67 -23.19
C GLY A 131 -8.92 -16.77 -22.48
N GLY A 132 -8.00 -16.41 -21.58
CA GLY A 132 -7.05 -17.34 -20.93
C GLY A 132 -7.17 -17.43 -19.40
N GLU A 133 -6.34 -18.29 -18.78
CA GLU A 133 -6.34 -18.50 -17.34
C GLU A 133 -5.60 -17.38 -16.57
N ILE A 134 -6.29 -16.26 -16.34
CA ILE A 134 -5.78 -15.09 -15.57
C ILE A 134 -5.25 -15.46 -14.19
N SER A 135 -5.82 -16.48 -13.55
CA SER A 135 -5.35 -17.01 -12.26
C SER A 135 -3.87 -17.40 -12.30
N SER A 136 -3.37 -17.90 -13.43
CA SER A 136 -1.96 -18.28 -13.59
C SER A 136 -1.03 -17.07 -13.61
N TYR A 137 -1.45 -15.96 -14.24
CA TYR A 137 -0.70 -14.71 -14.28
C TYR A 137 -0.68 -14.04 -12.90
N ILE A 138 -1.82 -13.98 -12.21
CA ILE A 138 -1.90 -13.43 -10.85
C ILE A 138 -0.99 -14.21 -9.90
N LYS A 139 -1.01 -15.55 -9.94
CA LYS A 139 -0.11 -16.38 -9.10
C LYS A 139 1.36 -16.07 -9.32
N LYS A 140 1.76 -15.77 -10.56
CA LYS A 140 3.15 -15.39 -10.87
C LYS A 140 3.49 -14.00 -10.30
N LEU A 141 2.57 -13.03 -10.39
CA LEU A 141 2.71 -11.72 -9.73
C LEU A 141 2.78 -11.84 -8.21
N GLU A 142 1.98 -12.73 -7.61
CA GLU A 142 2.05 -13.06 -6.18
C GLU A 142 3.40 -13.67 -5.81
N ARG A 143 3.93 -14.55 -6.65
CA ARG A 143 5.23 -15.21 -6.41
C ARG A 143 6.39 -14.22 -6.39
N ILE A 144 6.39 -13.22 -7.27
CA ILE A 144 7.42 -12.17 -7.29
C ILE A 144 7.13 -11.02 -6.32
N GLY A 145 5.96 -11.03 -5.67
CA GLY A 145 5.62 -10.08 -4.61
C GLY A 145 5.07 -8.74 -5.08
N LEU A 146 4.70 -8.58 -6.35
CA LEU A 146 4.05 -7.35 -6.85
C LEU A 146 2.57 -7.29 -6.49
N VAL A 147 1.92 -8.44 -6.39
CA VAL A 147 0.51 -8.56 -6.01
C VAL A 147 0.40 -9.44 -4.76
N LYS A 148 -0.59 -9.17 -3.91
CA LYS A 148 -0.98 -10.10 -2.86
C LYS A 148 -2.49 -10.21 -2.78
N ARG A 149 -2.97 -11.37 -2.35
CA ARG A 149 -4.36 -11.56 -1.97
C ARG A 149 -4.59 -11.14 -0.52
N GLU A 150 -5.35 -10.08 -0.33
CA GLU A 150 -5.85 -9.64 0.97
C GLU A 150 -7.22 -10.27 1.25
N VAL A 151 -7.47 -10.66 2.48
CA VAL A 151 -8.77 -11.18 2.95
C VAL A 151 -9.23 -10.34 4.14
N PRO A 152 -10.53 -10.29 4.44
CA PRO A 152 -11.00 -9.60 5.65
C PRO A 152 -10.27 -10.13 6.88
N ILE A 153 -9.76 -9.26 7.74
CA ILE A 153 -8.84 -9.63 8.83
C ILE A 153 -9.42 -10.65 9.82
N LEU A 154 -10.75 -10.64 10.00
CA LEU A 154 -11.48 -11.58 10.86
C LEU A 154 -11.77 -12.94 10.19
N GLU A 155 -11.41 -13.12 8.92
CA GLU A 155 -11.62 -14.36 8.20
C GLU A 155 -10.37 -15.24 8.07
N ARG A 156 -10.59 -16.50 7.73
CA ARG A 156 -9.52 -17.43 7.38
C ARG A 156 -8.89 -17.01 6.04
N ARG A 157 -7.61 -17.32 5.87
CA ARG A 157 -6.86 -17.10 4.61
C ARG A 157 -7.53 -17.74 3.38
N THR A 158 -8.31 -18.79 3.59
CA THR A 158 -9.07 -19.50 2.55
C THR A 158 -10.41 -18.85 2.19
N SER A 159 -10.75 -17.69 2.77
CA SER A 159 -11.99 -16.97 2.46
C SER A 159 -12.12 -16.72 0.95
N LYS A 160 -13.34 -16.86 0.43
CA LYS A 160 -13.68 -16.53 -0.96
C LYS A 160 -13.78 -15.02 -1.21
N ARG A 161 -13.85 -14.20 -0.15
CA ARG A 161 -13.98 -12.73 -0.23
C ARG A 161 -12.67 -11.99 -0.45
N GLY A 162 -11.58 -12.69 -0.76
CA GLY A 162 -10.28 -12.06 -0.95
C GLY A 162 -10.24 -11.14 -2.18
N ARG A 163 -9.50 -10.04 -2.05
CA ARG A 163 -9.23 -9.04 -3.08
C ARG A 163 -7.73 -9.04 -3.37
N TYR A 164 -7.35 -8.84 -4.62
CA TYR A 164 -5.96 -8.66 -5.04
C TYR A 164 -5.59 -7.19 -4.93
N ILE A 165 -4.42 -6.93 -4.37
CA ILE A 165 -3.86 -5.58 -4.27
C ILE A 165 -2.41 -5.58 -4.70
N ILE A 166 -1.98 -4.47 -5.29
CA ILE A 166 -0.56 -4.20 -5.53
C ILE A 166 0.11 -3.94 -4.18
N VAL A 167 1.28 -4.56 -3.97
CA VAL A 167 1.96 -4.64 -2.67
C VAL A 167 2.64 -3.33 -2.31
N ASP A 168 3.44 -2.77 -3.21
CA ASP A 168 4.22 -1.56 -2.98
C ASP A 168 3.59 -0.34 -3.63
N ASN A 169 3.84 0.83 -3.04
CA ASN A 169 3.24 2.08 -3.48
C ASN A 169 3.77 2.56 -4.83
N PHE A 170 5.04 2.29 -5.16
CA PHE A 170 5.62 2.73 -6.44
C PHE A 170 5.00 2.02 -7.63
N THR A 171 4.87 0.69 -7.58
CA THR A 171 4.16 -0.08 -8.61
C THR A 171 2.72 0.44 -8.75
N ASN A 172 2.03 0.64 -7.63
CA ASN A 172 0.64 1.11 -7.66
C ASN A 172 0.52 2.52 -8.24
N PHE A 173 1.43 3.43 -7.89
CA PHE A 173 1.52 4.78 -8.41
C PHE A 173 1.80 4.76 -9.92
N TRP A 174 2.77 3.95 -10.36
CA TRP A 174 3.16 3.85 -11.76
C TRP A 174 1.99 3.39 -12.64
N PHE A 175 1.26 2.35 -12.20
CA PHE A 175 0.07 1.89 -12.93
C PHE A 175 -1.16 2.81 -12.80
N LYS A 176 -1.19 3.68 -11.81
CA LYS A 176 -2.27 4.68 -11.65
C LYS A 176 -2.03 5.93 -12.50
N PHE A 177 -0.81 6.46 -12.53
CA PHE A 177 -0.51 7.78 -13.09
C PHE A 177 0.40 7.75 -14.32
N ILE A 178 1.32 6.78 -14.42
CA ILE A 178 2.35 6.77 -15.47
C ILE A 178 1.89 5.93 -16.65
N TYR A 179 1.66 4.62 -16.44
CA TYR A 179 1.29 3.68 -17.51
C TYR A 179 0.13 4.16 -18.39
N PRO A 180 -0.99 4.66 -17.83
CA PRO A 180 -2.13 5.06 -18.66
C PRO A 180 -1.86 6.33 -19.48
N ASN A 181 -0.88 7.13 -19.07
CA ASN A 181 -0.63 8.47 -19.59
C ASN A 181 0.75 8.59 -20.27
N LEU A 182 1.45 7.48 -20.55
CA LEU A 182 2.80 7.48 -21.12
C LEU A 182 2.92 8.36 -22.37
N SER A 183 1.96 8.27 -23.29
CA SER A 183 1.95 9.10 -24.51
C SER A 183 1.87 10.60 -24.20
N GLU A 184 1.01 11.01 -23.27
CA GLU A 184 0.88 12.42 -22.90
C GLU A 184 2.09 12.91 -22.08
N ILE A 185 2.70 12.03 -21.29
CA ILE A 185 3.95 12.29 -20.56
C ILE A 185 5.11 12.52 -21.54
N GLU A 186 5.23 11.70 -22.59
CA GLU A 186 6.26 11.84 -23.63
C GLU A 186 6.12 13.16 -24.42
N GLU A 187 4.89 13.59 -24.64
CA GLU A 187 4.58 14.88 -25.27
C GLU A 187 4.70 16.08 -24.31
N GLY A 188 4.98 15.83 -23.02
CA GLY A 188 5.08 16.87 -21.99
C GLY A 188 3.75 17.55 -21.65
N ARG A 189 2.61 16.90 -21.93
CA ARG A 189 1.26 17.42 -21.74
C ARG A 189 0.54 16.88 -20.51
N TYR A 190 1.06 15.82 -19.90
CA TYR A 190 0.49 15.23 -18.69
C TYR A 190 1.07 15.87 -17.43
N GLU A 191 0.18 16.19 -16.49
CA GLU A 191 0.52 16.59 -15.13
C GLU A 191 -0.45 15.92 -14.16
N ILE A 192 0.09 15.40 -13.05
CA ILE A 192 -0.70 14.88 -11.94
C ILE A 192 -1.29 16.07 -11.19
N ARG A 193 -2.61 16.17 -11.20
CA ARG A 193 -3.35 17.23 -10.51
C ARG A 193 -3.45 16.95 -9.01
N GLU A 194 -3.52 18.01 -8.23
CA GLU A 194 -3.66 17.94 -6.77
C GLU A 194 -4.92 17.16 -6.35
N GLU A 195 -6.07 17.32 -7.03
CA GLU A 195 -7.28 16.57 -6.68
C GLU A 195 -7.14 15.07 -6.94
N GLU A 196 -6.57 14.71 -8.09
CA GLU A 196 -6.35 13.31 -8.50
C GLU A 196 -5.39 12.61 -7.52
N TYR A 197 -4.35 13.34 -7.10
CA TYR A 197 -3.40 12.81 -6.15
C TYR A 197 -3.98 12.67 -4.75
N ASN A 198 -4.80 13.63 -4.30
CA ASN A 198 -5.49 13.53 -3.02
C ASN A 198 -6.47 12.34 -2.97
N GLU A 199 -7.18 12.04 -4.06
CA GLU A 199 -8.01 10.83 -4.13
C GLU A 199 -7.17 9.56 -3.94
N TYR A 200 -6.02 9.48 -4.61
CA TYR A 200 -5.08 8.37 -4.47
C TYR A 200 -4.52 8.24 -3.04
N LEU A 201 -4.21 9.37 -2.39
CA LEU A 201 -3.69 9.40 -1.03
C LEU A 201 -4.69 8.88 0.01
N GLY A 202 -5.98 8.79 -0.30
CA GLY A 202 -6.97 8.17 0.59
C GLY A 202 -6.57 6.75 1.01
N ARG A 203 -6.22 5.90 0.04
CA ARG A 203 -5.74 4.53 0.30
C ARG A 203 -4.44 4.52 1.09
N VAL A 204 -3.49 5.38 0.71
CA VAL A 204 -2.17 5.48 1.36
C VAL A 204 -2.34 5.88 2.82
N PHE A 205 -3.24 6.82 3.09
CA PHE A 205 -3.53 7.31 4.42
C PHE A 205 -4.13 6.23 5.31
N GLU A 206 -4.96 5.33 4.78
CA GLU A 206 -5.41 4.17 5.54
C GLU A 206 -4.27 3.22 5.94
N ASP A 207 -3.29 2.98 5.05
CA ASP A 207 -2.12 2.15 5.36
C ASP A 207 -1.28 2.77 6.49
N ILE A 208 -1.09 4.09 6.44
CA ILE A 208 -0.42 4.86 7.49
C ILE A 208 -1.20 4.82 8.80
N ALA A 209 -2.52 4.94 8.76
CA ALA A 209 -3.37 4.86 9.94
C ALA A 209 -3.32 3.46 10.59
N ARG A 210 -3.27 2.40 9.77
CA ARG A 210 -3.04 1.03 10.26
C ARG A 210 -1.65 0.88 10.89
N GLU A 211 -0.63 1.52 10.35
CA GLU A 211 0.72 1.56 10.95
C GLU A 211 0.71 2.26 12.32
N TYR A 212 0.10 3.45 12.39
CA TYR A 212 -0.08 4.21 13.63
C TYR A 212 -0.77 3.36 14.71
N VAL A 213 -1.86 2.68 14.36
CA VAL A 213 -2.61 1.85 15.32
C VAL A 213 -1.78 0.67 15.80
N LYS A 214 -1.01 0.02 14.93
CA LYS A 214 -0.09 -1.06 15.33
C LYS A 214 0.97 -0.57 16.31
N ASP A 215 1.58 0.57 16.03
CA ASP A 215 2.65 1.15 16.83
C ASP A 215 2.13 1.63 18.20
N LYS A 216 1.14 2.52 18.19
CA LYS A 216 0.59 3.15 19.40
C LYS A 216 -0.03 2.15 20.38
N TYR A 217 -0.66 1.10 19.87
CA TYR A 217 -1.39 0.12 20.69
C TYR A 217 -0.69 -1.23 20.82
N GLY A 218 0.52 -1.39 20.27
CA GLY A 218 1.27 -2.65 20.30
C GLY A 218 0.54 -3.81 19.60
N LEU A 219 -0.29 -3.50 18.60
CA LEU A 219 -1.10 -4.49 17.89
C LEU A 219 -0.32 -5.08 16.71
N ARG A 220 -0.48 -6.38 16.47
CA ARG A 220 0.21 -7.09 15.38
C ARG A 220 -0.70 -7.30 14.16
N ASP A 221 -1.92 -7.76 14.39
CA ASP A 221 -2.85 -8.20 13.35
C ASP A 221 -3.94 -7.14 13.10
N VAL A 222 -3.55 -6.03 12.47
CA VAL A 222 -4.48 -4.96 12.05
C VAL A 222 -4.56 -4.93 10.53
N GLY A 223 -5.79 -4.91 10.01
CA GLY A 223 -6.09 -4.86 8.57
C GLY A 223 -7.54 -4.41 8.32
N ARG A 224 -7.97 -4.51 7.06
CA ARG A 224 -9.35 -4.16 6.67
C ARG A 224 -10.32 -5.31 6.97
N HIS A 225 -11.58 -4.97 7.18
CA HIS A 225 -12.65 -5.96 7.27
C HIS A 225 -13.83 -5.57 6.38
N TRP A 226 -14.25 -6.47 5.49
CA TRP A 226 -15.40 -6.23 4.62
C TRP A 226 -16.34 -7.44 4.54
N TYR A 227 -17.64 -7.17 4.46
CA TYR A 227 -18.69 -8.15 4.17
C TYR A 227 -19.81 -7.48 3.39
N LYS A 228 -20.14 -8.02 2.20
CA LYS A 228 -21.12 -7.44 1.28
C LYS A 228 -20.75 -5.97 0.96
N ASP A 229 -21.64 -5.04 1.26
CA ASP A 229 -21.50 -3.60 1.05
C ASP A 229 -20.86 -2.85 2.23
N VAL A 230 -20.51 -3.55 3.31
CA VAL A 230 -19.87 -2.95 4.48
C VAL A 230 -18.36 -3.19 4.45
N GLU A 231 -17.60 -2.14 4.65
CA GLU A 231 -16.13 -2.15 4.78
C GLU A 231 -15.70 -1.24 5.92
N ILE A 232 -14.76 -1.74 6.73
CA ILE A 232 -14.09 -1.04 7.84
C ILE A 232 -12.59 -1.00 7.52
N ASP A 233 -12.02 0.20 7.49
CA ASP A 233 -10.64 0.46 7.04
C ASP A 233 -9.59 -0.09 8.01
N ILE A 234 -9.89 -0.04 9.32
CA ILE A 234 -9.00 -0.49 10.38
C ILE A 234 -9.77 -1.43 11.30
N MET A 235 -9.29 -2.66 11.45
CA MET A 235 -9.82 -3.64 12.37
C MET A 235 -8.69 -4.48 12.94
N ASP A 236 -8.61 -4.55 14.26
CA ASP A 236 -7.77 -5.50 14.97
C ASP A 236 -8.43 -6.89 14.99
N LYS A 237 -7.64 -7.93 14.76
CA LYS A 237 -8.12 -9.32 14.79
C LYS A 237 -8.68 -9.73 16.15
N GLY A 238 -8.16 -9.14 17.23
CA GLY A 238 -8.66 -9.34 18.60
C GLY A 238 -9.90 -8.51 18.95
N LEU A 239 -10.47 -7.77 17.99
CA LEU A 239 -11.60 -6.85 18.19
C LEU A 239 -11.34 -5.79 19.26
N ASN A 240 -10.08 -5.41 19.50
CA ASN A 240 -9.80 -4.32 20.44
C ASN A 240 -10.09 -2.95 19.81
N ILE A 241 -9.79 -2.79 18.52
CA ILE A 241 -9.87 -1.51 17.81
C ILE A 241 -10.59 -1.68 16.46
N ALA A 242 -11.49 -0.74 16.16
CA ALA A 242 -11.95 -0.46 14.80
C ALA A 242 -11.70 1.01 14.43
N GLY A 243 -11.66 1.32 13.15
CA GLY A 243 -11.47 2.70 12.71
C GLY A 243 -11.77 2.97 11.25
N GLU A 244 -11.92 4.26 10.95
CA GLU A 244 -12.19 4.82 9.61
C GLU A 244 -11.21 5.94 9.31
N CYS A 245 -10.85 6.07 8.04
CA CYS A 245 -9.94 7.11 7.57
C CYS A 245 -10.62 7.99 6.51
N LYS A 246 -10.36 9.30 6.55
CA LYS A 246 -10.78 10.25 5.54
C LYS A 246 -9.64 11.21 5.23
N TRP A 247 -9.04 11.12 4.04
CA TRP A 247 -8.05 12.12 3.59
C TRP A 247 -8.76 13.42 3.16
N SER A 248 -9.24 14.19 4.13
CA SER A 248 -9.98 15.44 3.95
C SER A 248 -9.82 16.35 5.15
N ASP A 249 -9.88 17.66 4.91
CA ASP A 249 -9.97 18.69 5.93
C ASP A 249 -11.43 18.86 6.41
N GLU A 250 -11.58 19.48 7.58
CA GLU A 250 -12.85 19.89 8.21
C GLU A 250 -13.89 18.76 8.30
N VAL A 251 -13.44 17.54 8.58
CA VAL A 251 -14.32 16.36 8.64
C VAL A 251 -15.24 16.44 9.86
N ASP A 252 -16.52 16.11 9.64
CA ASP A 252 -17.47 15.88 10.73
C ASP A 252 -17.18 14.53 11.40
N GLY A 253 -16.32 14.54 12.42
CA GLY A 253 -15.87 13.33 13.10
C GLY A 253 -17.00 12.54 13.75
N ILE A 254 -18.00 13.24 14.30
CA ILE A 254 -19.18 12.62 14.92
C ILE A 254 -20.01 11.85 13.88
N ARG A 255 -20.14 12.41 12.66
CA ARG A 255 -20.82 11.68 11.56
C ARG A 255 -20.08 10.39 11.20
N ILE A 256 -18.75 10.46 11.05
CA ILE A 256 -17.95 9.28 10.72
C ILE A 256 -18.00 8.24 11.84
N LEU A 257 -18.04 8.67 13.10
CA LEU A 257 -18.24 7.79 14.25
C LEU A 257 -19.54 7.01 14.16
N HIS A 258 -20.68 7.71 13.99
CA HIS A 258 -21.98 7.05 13.89
C HIS A 258 -22.05 6.11 12.68
N GLU A 259 -21.43 6.47 11.55
CA GLU A 259 -21.33 5.60 10.38
C GLU A 259 -20.57 4.31 10.72
N LEU A 260 -19.42 4.41 11.40
CA LEU A 260 -18.64 3.25 11.83
C LEU A 260 -19.40 2.39 12.86
N GLU A 261 -20.08 3.00 13.83
CA GLU A 261 -20.91 2.28 14.79
C GLU A 261 -22.03 1.50 14.09
N SER A 262 -22.70 2.13 13.12
CA SER A 262 -23.71 1.44 12.29
C SER A 262 -23.10 0.27 11.50
N LYS A 263 -21.88 0.43 10.94
CA LYS A 263 -21.17 -0.68 10.28
C LYS A 263 -20.88 -1.83 11.25
N LEU A 264 -20.41 -1.52 12.46
CA LEU A 264 -20.13 -2.52 13.49
C LEU A 264 -21.40 -3.28 13.91
N GLU A 265 -22.52 -2.58 14.11
CA GLU A 265 -23.82 -3.17 14.41
C GLU A 265 -24.30 -4.11 13.30
N ARG A 266 -24.24 -3.67 12.03
CA ARG A 266 -24.61 -4.48 10.86
C ARG A 266 -23.79 -5.76 10.73
N LEU A 267 -22.56 -5.75 11.25
CA LEU A 267 -21.67 -6.90 11.27
C LEU A 267 -21.73 -7.70 12.58
N ASN A 268 -22.54 -7.26 13.55
CA ASN A 268 -22.61 -7.81 14.90
C ASN A 268 -21.23 -7.90 15.58
N LEU A 269 -20.44 -6.82 15.45
CA LEU A 269 -19.11 -6.69 16.04
C LEU A 269 -19.13 -5.68 17.18
N ASN A 270 -18.37 -5.97 18.23
CA ASN A 270 -18.15 -5.04 19.34
C ASN A 270 -16.64 -4.85 19.54
N VAL A 271 -16.21 -3.60 19.67
CA VAL A 271 -14.82 -3.22 19.88
C VAL A 271 -14.64 -2.34 21.11
N LYS A 272 -13.47 -2.41 21.73
CA LYS A 272 -13.15 -1.64 22.94
C LYS A 272 -12.87 -0.18 22.65
N LYS A 273 -12.32 0.12 21.47
CA LYS A 273 -11.96 1.49 21.07
C LYS A 273 -12.25 1.73 19.59
N ILE A 274 -12.67 2.94 19.29
CA ILE A 274 -12.84 3.46 17.93
C ILE A 274 -11.79 4.52 17.67
N VAL A 275 -11.17 4.50 16.50
CA VAL A 275 -10.21 5.53 16.07
C VAL A 275 -10.62 6.09 14.72
N ILE A 276 -10.71 7.41 14.61
CA ILE A 276 -11.10 8.11 13.38
C ILE A 276 -9.96 9.00 12.93
N PHE A 277 -9.55 8.85 11.67
CA PHE A 277 -8.47 9.62 11.07
C PHE A 277 -8.99 10.63 10.05
N ALA A 278 -8.51 11.87 10.13
CA ALA A 278 -8.76 12.90 9.13
C ALA A 278 -7.56 13.84 8.97
N LYS A 279 -7.59 14.77 7.99
CA LYS A 279 -6.60 15.85 7.96
C LYS A 279 -6.84 16.84 9.09
N SER A 280 -8.09 17.27 9.24
CA SER A 280 -8.61 18.03 10.39
C SER A 280 -10.08 17.67 10.67
N PHE A 281 -10.56 18.01 11.86
CA PHE A 281 -11.94 17.78 12.27
C PHE A 281 -12.63 19.09 12.64
N ARG A 282 -13.85 19.31 12.10
CA ARG A 282 -14.71 20.43 12.50
C ARG A 282 -15.56 20.12 13.75
N ARG A 283 -15.84 18.83 13.97
CA ARG A 283 -16.65 18.32 15.10
C ARG A 283 -16.04 17.03 15.59
N MET A 284 -15.91 16.93 16.91
CA MET A 284 -15.44 15.75 17.63
C MET A 284 -16.29 15.60 18.89
N GLU A 285 -16.46 14.37 19.35
CA GLU A 285 -16.94 14.11 20.70
C GLU A 285 -15.78 13.76 21.63
N ASN A 286 -15.97 13.99 22.93
CA ASN A 286 -15.01 13.57 23.93
C ASN A 286 -15.52 12.31 24.62
N SER A 287 -14.87 11.19 24.39
CA SER A 287 -15.23 9.88 24.93
C SER A 287 -13.98 9.04 25.12
N GLU A 288 -13.87 8.30 26.24
CA GLU A 288 -12.74 7.39 26.46
C GLU A 288 -12.68 6.27 25.39
N LYS A 289 -13.84 5.94 24.80
CA LYS A 289 -13.96 4.91 23.76
C LYS A 289 -13.52 5.39 22.39
N VAL A 290 -13.40 6.70 22.15
CA VAL A 290 -13.16 7.27 20.81
C VAL A 290 -11.90 8.12 20.78
N GLU A 291 -11.03 7.88 19.81
CA GLU A 291 -9.88 8.73 19.52
C GLU A 291 -10.00 9.34 18.12
N TYR A 292 -9.90 10.66 18.05
CA TYR A 292 -9.74 11.39 16.80
C TYR A 292 -8.26 11.69 16.55
N VAL A 293 -7.75 11.30 15.38
CA VAL A 293 -6.35 11.51 14.98
C VAL A 293 -6.32 12.40 13.73
N ASP A 294 -5.92 13.65 13.91
CA ASP A 294 -5.70 14.61 12.83
C ASP A 294 -4.22 14.64 12.41
N LEU A 295 -3.87 15.47 11.41
CA LEU A 295 -2.47 15.63 10.98
C LEU A 295 -1.55 16.15 12.09
N LYS A 296 -2.07 16.89 13.07
CA LYS A 296 -1.27 17.38 14.20
C LYS A 296 -0.86 16.22 15.11
N LYS A 297 -1.79 15.37 15.52
CA LYS A 297 -1.49 14.17 16.30
C LYS A 297 -0.65 13.16 15.52
N LEU A 298 -0.91 13.02 14.21
CA LEU A 298 -0.11 12.16 13.36
C LEU A 298 1.34 12.67 13.24
N ARG A 299 1.54 13.99 13.19
CA ARG A 299 2.88 14.61 13.23
C ARG A 299 3.61 14.28 14.53
N GLU A 300 2.94 14.42 15.67
CA GLU A 300 3.53 14.08 16.98
C GLU A 300 3.99 12.62 17.02
N TRP A 301 3.22 11.70 16.45
CA TRP A 301 3.64 10.30 16.31
C TRP A 301 4.79 10.12 15.31
N TYR A 302 4.72 10.80 14.16
CA TYR A 302 5.73 10.72 13.11
C TYR A 302 7.10 11.22 13.57
N GLU A 303 7.16 12.26 14.40
CA GLU A 303 8.38 12.89 14.87
C GLU A 303 8.99 12.22 16.12
N GLN A 304 8.28 11.29 16.76
CA GLN A 304 8.79 10.57 17.94
C GLN A 304 10.06 9.76 17.60
N GLU A 305 11.14 10.03 18.34
CA GLU A 305 12.32 9.17 18.38
C GLU A 305 12.02 7.89 19.18
N GLU A 306 12.60 6.77 18.75
CA GLU A 306 12.42 5.44 19.40
C GLU A 306 13.24 5.31 20.68
#